data_AF-A0A9Q0VLL4-F1
#
_entry.id   AF-A0A9Q0VLL4-F1
#
_cell.length_a   1.000
_cell.length_b   1.000
_cell.length_c   1.000
_cell.angle_alpha   90.00
_cell.angle_beta   90.00
_cell.angle_gamma   90.00
#
_symmetry.space_group_name_H-M   'P 1'
#
loop_
_entity.id
_entity.type
_entity.pdbx_description
1 polymer ?
#
loop_
_entity_poly.entity_id
_entity_poly.type
_entity_poly.pdbx_seq_one_letter_code
_entity_poly.pdbx_strand_id
1 'polypeptide(L)'
;MAERTQENGVAAGFPVVEVNPQPQKGLASKLIDCLEKLIMNLMCDTSQSHPFLSGNFAPVLEETAPVKDLPVEGHLPVSTP
;
A
#
# COMPACT_ATOMS: atom_id res chain seq x y z
N MET A 1 12.56 13.43 17.06
CA MET A 1 13.81 12.77 16.61
C MET A 1 13.90 11.47 17.38
N ALA A 2 13.31 10.40 16.88
CA ALA A 2 13.45 9.07 17.46
C ALA A 2 13.60 8.11 16.29
N GLU A 3 14.86 7.80 15.99
CA GLU A 3 15.28 6.77 15.06
C GLU A 3 14.89 5.41 15.69
N ARG A 4 14.09 4.61 14.99
CA ARG A 4 13.94 3.19 15.32
C ARG A 4 14.74 2.41 14.29
N THR A 5 15.86 1.85 14.74
CA THR A 5 16.67 0.91 13.96
C THR A 5 15.84 -0.35 13.71
N GLN A 6 15.43 -0.57 12.46
CA GLN A 6 14.96 -1.87 12.00
C GLN A 6 16.18 -2.78 11.83
N GLU A 7 16.21 -3.91 12.55
CA GLU A 7 17.23 -4.95 12.39
C GLU A 7 17.01 -5.72 11.08
N ASN A 8 17.79 -5.34 10.06
CA ASN A 8 17.82 -5.99 8.77
C ASN A 8 18.32 -7.43 8.90
N GLY A 9 17.43 -8.40 8.62
CA GLY A 9 17.85 -9.75 8.27
C GLY A 9 18.37 -9.72 6.84
N VAL A 10 19.62 -10.13 6.65
CA VAL A 10 20.30 -10.17 5.35
C VAL A 10 19.64 -11.22 4.45
N ALA A 11 18.75 -10.77 3.57
CA ALA A 11 18.36 -11.48 2.36
C ALA A 11 18.69 -10.56 1.18
N ALA A 12 19.34 -11.10 0.15
CA ALA A 12 19.81 -10.38 -1.03
C ALA A 12 18.65 -9.82 -1.86
N GLY A 13 18.11 -8.69 -1.43
CA GLY A 13 17.14 -7.86 -2.12
C GLY A 13 17.38 -6.42 -1.71
N PHE A 14 17.27 -5.49 -2.66
CA PHE A 14 17.52 -4.06 -2.42
C PHE A 14 16.73 -3.57 -1.19
N PRO A 15 17.33 -2.70 -0.35
CA PRO A 15 16.62 -2.13 0.78
C PRO A 15 15.35 -1.44 0.29
N VAL A 16 14.23 -1.70 0.97
CA VAL A 16 12.97 -1.00 0.71
C VAL A 16 13.23 0.49 0.85
N VAL A 17 13.09 1.23 -0.25
CA VAL A 17 13.35 2.67 -0.28
C VAL A 17 12.28 3.36 0.55
N GLU A 18 12.69 4.09 1.59
CA GLU A 18 11.78 4.88 2.41
C GLU A 18 11.09 5.95 1.55
N VAL A 19 9.77 5.87 1.45
CA VAL A 19 8.97 6.88 0.75
C VAL A 19 8.65 8.01 1.72
N ASN A 20 9.37 9.12 1.65
CA ASN A 20 9.14 10.31 2.49
C ASN A 20 8.55 11.46 1.67
N PRO A 21 7.25 11.45 1.37
CA PRO A 21 6.61 12.53 0.62
C PRO A 21 6.61 13.82 1.44
N GLN A 22 6.74 14.97 0.76
CA GLN A 22 6.62 16.31 1.35
C GLN A 22 5.30 16.96 0.90
N PRO A 23 4.14 16.55 1.46
CA PRO A 23 2.84 17.03 0.98
C PRO A 23 2.67 18.52 1.27
N GLN A 24 2.47 19.31 0.22
CA GLN A 24 2.16 20.72 0.33
C GLN A 24 0.67 20.91 0.64
N LYS A 25 0.31 20.90 1.93
CA LYS A 25 -1.08 21.01 2.41
C LYS A 25 -1.63 22.45 2.35
N GLY A 26 -1.57 23.08 1.18
CA GLY A 26 -2.05 24.45 0.94
C GLY A 26 -3.56 24.57 0.81
N LEU A 27 -4.09 25.79 0.95
CA LEU A 27 -5.51 26.10 0.74
C LEU A 27 -5.99 25.72 -0.68
N ALA A 28 -5.14 25.94 -1.68
CA ALA A 28 -5.43 25.57 -3.06
C ALA A 28 -5.63 24.05 -3.24
N SER A 29 -4.82 23.21 -2.57
CA SER A 29 -4.95 21.74 -2.64
C SER A 29 -6.30 21.28 -2.08
N LYS A 30 -6.76 21.88 -0.97
CA LYS A 30 -8.09 21.59 -0.41
C LYS A 30 -9.22 21.98 -1.36
N LEU A 31 -9.11 23.13 -2.03
CA LEU A 31 -10.12 23.58 -2.98
C LEU A 31 -10.21 22.64 -4.18
N ILE A 32 -9.06 22.20 -4.70
CA ILE A 32 -8.99 21.23 -5.81
C ILE A 32 -9.61 19.90 -5.40
N ASP A 33 -9.27 19.36 -4.22
CA ASP A 33 -9.85 18.12 -3.69
C ASP A 33 -11.38 18.21 -3.53
N CYS A 34 -11.90 19.36 -3.08
CA CYS A 34 -13.35 19.59 -3.02
C CYS A 34 -14.02 19.63 -4.40
N LEU A 35 -13.38 20.27 -5.38
CA LEU A 35 -13.89 20.34 -6.75
C LEU A 35 -13.90 18.95 -7.42
N GLU A 36 -12.81 18.18 -7.26
CA GLU A 36 -12.71 16.81 -7.76
C GLU A 36 -13.81 15.92 -7.19
N LYS A 37 -14.05 15.98 -5.87
CA LYS A 37 -15.14 15.23 -5.22
C LYS A 37 -16.53 15.62 -5.74
N LEU A 38 -16.76 16.91 -5.97
CA LEU A 38 -18.04 17.38 -6.52
C LEU A 38 -18.27 16.81 -7.93
N ILE A 39 -17.25 16.85 -8.79
CA ILE A 39 -17.32 16.33 -10.16
C ILE A 39 -17.50 14.81 -10.14
N MET A 40 -16.72 14.09 -9.33
CA MET A 40 -16.82 12.64 -9.16
C MET A 40 -18.25 12.24 -8.75
N ASN A 41 -18.83 12.90 -7.74
CA ASN A 41 -20.18 12.60 -7.27
C ASN A 41 -21.26 12.91 -8.32
N LEU A 42 -21.03 13.88 -9.22
CA LEU A 42 -21.98 14.19 -10.29
C LEU A 42 -21.88 13.21 -11.46
N MET A 43 -20.69 12.70 -11.76
CA MET A 43 -20.41 11.92 -12.96
C MET A 43 -20.36 10.41 -12.74
N CYS A 44 -20.08 9.95 -11.52
CA CYS A 44 -19.87 8.54 -11.21
C CYS A 44 -21.10 7.96 -10.49
N ASP A 45 -21.65 6.88 -11.05
CA ASP A 45 -22.74 6.13 -10.42
C ASP A 45 -22.17 5.08 -9.46
N THR A 46 -22.20 5.39 -8.16
CA THR A 46 -21.70 4.50 -7.10
C THR A 46 -22.59 3.28 -6.85
N SER A 47 -23.73 3.16 -7.53
CA SER A 47 -24.63 2.00 -7.38
C SER A 47 -24.15 0.77 -8.16
N GLN A 48 -23.20 0.93 -9.07
CA GLN A 48 -22.65 -0.17 -9.86
C GLN A 48 -21.57 -0.91 -9.09
N SER A 49 -21.80 -2.20 -8.85
CA SER A 49 -20.79 -3.08 -8.27
C SER A 49 -19.65 -3.28 -9.27
N HIS A 50 -18.44 -2.89 -8.90
CA HIS A 50 -17.23 -3.14 -9.69
C HIS A 50 -16.70 -4.55 -9.37
N PRO A 51 -16.91 -5.56 -10.25
CA PRO A 51 -16.55 -6.94 -9.94
C PRO A 51 -15.04 -7.10 -9.67
N PHE A 52 -14.22 -6.25 -10.29
CA PHE A 52 -12.75 -6.24 -10.14
C PHE A 52 -12.24 -5.60 -8.84
N LEU A 53 -13.10 -5.00 -8.02
CA LEU A 53 -12.72 -4.39 -6.74
C LEU A 53 -13.44 -5.06 -5.57
N SER A 54 -13.86 -6.32 -5.74
CA SER A 54 -14.65 -7.06 -4.76
C SER A 54 -14.00 -8.40 -4.41
N GLY A 55 -14.31 -8.91 -3.21
CA GLY A 55 -13.77 -10.19 -2.72
C GLY A 55 -12.24 -10.19 -2.66
N ASN A 56 -11.62 -11.24 -3.20
CA ASN A 56 -10.16 -11.38 -3.25
C ASN A 56 -9.45 -10.35 -4.16
N PHE A 57 -10.20 -9.59 -4.95
CA PHE A 57 -9.68 -8.51 -5.80
C PHE A 57 -9.84 -7.12 -5.16
N ALA A 58 -10.46 -7.05 -3.97
CA ALA A 58 -10.55 -5.80 -3.25
C ALA A 58 -9.16 -5.33 -2.80
N PRO A 59 -8.93 -4.00 -2.74
CA PRO A 59 -7.69 -3.47 -2.19
C PRO A 59 -7.53 -3.89 -0.73
N VAL A 60 -6.30 -4.25 -0.36
CA VAL A 60 -5.93 -4.43 1.05
C VAL A 60 -5.85 -3.03 1.67
N LEU A 61 -6.66 -2.78 2.70
CA LEU A 61 -6.80 -1.43 3.30
C LEU A 61 -5.51 -0.93 3.94
N GLU A 62 -4.75 -1.84 4.54
CA GLU A 62 -3.52 -1.53 5.27
C GLU A 62 -2.39 -2.37 4.71
N GLU A 63 -1.22 -1.76 4.53
CA GLU A 63 -0.04 -2.51 4.11
C GLU A 63 0.39 -3.49 5.21
N THR A 64 0.58 -4.75 4.84
CA THR A 64 1.10 -5.78 5.76
C THR A 64 2.59 -5.51 6.00
N ALA A 65 2.96 -5.28 7.26
CA ALA A 65 4.36 -5.12 7.65
C ALA A 65 5.20 -6.36 7.25
N PRO A 66 6.53 -6.22 7.03
CA PRO A 66 7.38 -7.37 6.75
C PRO A 66 7.32 -8.41 7.88
N VAL A 67 6.99 -9.66 7.53
CA VAL A 67 6.94 -10.80 8.47
C VAL A 67 8.02 -11.80 8.09
N LYS A 68 8.86 -12.17 9.06
CA LYS A 68 9.87 -13.23 8.92
C LYS A 68 9.27 -14.58 9.31
N ASP A 69 9.87 -15.65 8.82
CA ASP A 69 9.57 -17.04 9.26
C ASP A 69 8.10 -17.44 9.14
N LEU A 70 7.49 -17.18 7.97
CA LEU A 70 6.13 -17.65 7.67
C LEU A 70 6.03 -19.17 7.88
N PRO A 71 4.95 -19.66 8.53
CA PRO A 71 4.79 -21.08 8.79
C PRO A 71 4.77 -21.87 7.47
N VAL A 72 5.61 -22.91 7.41
CA VAL A 72 5.70 -23.80 6.25
C VAL A 72 5.12 -25.15 6.63
N GLU A 73 4.13 -25.59 5.86
CA GLU A 73 3.69 -26.97 5.86
C GLU A 73 4.35 -27.71 4.69
N GLY A 74 5.01 -28.85 4.96
CA GLY A 74 5.74 -29.63 3.96
C GLY A 74 7.22 -29.26 3.84
N HIS A 75 7.76 -29.21 2.61
CA HIS A 75 9.17 -28.96 2.33
C HIS A 75 9.33 -27.91 1.22
N LEU A 76 10.00 -26.79 1.53
CA LEU A 76 10.41 -25.82 0.52
C LEU A 76 11.66 -26.36 -0.20
N PRO A 77 11.67 -26.43 -1.54
CA PRO A 77 12.84 -26.90 -2.27
C PRO A 77 14.04 -25.98 -2.07
N VAL A 78 15.23 -26.56 -1.90
CA VAL A 78 16.47 -25.80 -1.79
C VAL A 78 16.80 -25.19 -3.14
N SER A 79 16.95 -23.86 -3.20
CA SER A 79 17.45 -23.19 -4.41
C SER A 79 18.95 -23.48 -4.53
N THR A 80 19.32 -24.47 -5.33
CA THR A 80 20.72 -24.66 -5.77
C THR A 80 21.11 -23.52 -6.70
N PRO A 81 22.31 -22.92 -6.56
CA PRO A 81 22.80 -21.89 -7.47
C PRO A 81 23.03 -22.43 -8.90
#